data_AF-A0A9R1VHQ1-F1
#
_entry.id   AF-A0A9R1VHQ1-F1
#
_cell.length_a   1.000
_cell.length_b   1.000
_cell.length_c   1.000
_cell.angle_alpha   90.00
_cell.angle_beta   90.00
_cell.angle_gamma   90.00
#
_symmetry.space_group_name_H-M   'P 1'
#
loop_
_entity.id
_entity.type
_entity.pdbx_description
1 polymer ?
#
loop_
_entity_poly.entity_id
_entity_poly.type
_entity_poly.pdbx_seq_one_letter_code
_entity_poly.pdbx_strand_id
1 'polypeptide(L)'
;MYLEIRICRQVEVSLRWIFNWCSIPWKNFNLVGGLVHFAATWGNCLKERKILLAILYGFLWCIWKEKNDNIISSYHHSISYYKGCIFPFTTFIFG
;
A
#
# COMPACT_ATOMS: atom_id res chain seq x y z
N MET A 1 7.41 -9.84 9.91
CA MET A 1 8.32 -9.58 8.77
C MET A 1 8.08 -8.22 8.08
N TYR A 2 6.88 -7.62 8.10
CA TYR A 2 6.63 -6.28 7.52
C TYR A 2 7.05 -5.07 8.39
N LEU A 3 7.46 -5.29 9.65
CA LEU A 3 7.67 -4.22 10.62
C LEU A 3 8.86 -3.29 10.28
N GLU A 4 9.86 -3.79 9.57
CA GLU A 4 11.12 -3.08 9.30
C GLU A 4 11.22 -2.50 7.88
N ILE A 5 10.17 -2.64 7.06
CA ILE A 5 10.19 -2.11 5.70
C ILE A 5 10.12 -0.58 5.78
N ARG A 6 11.16 0.09 5.28
CA ARG A 6 11.19 1.55 5.15
C ARG A 6 10.28 2.01 4.02
N ILE A 7 9.52 3.07 4.30
CA ILE A 7 8.70 3.75 3.31
C ILE A 7 9.61 4.68 2.51
N CYS A 8 9.66 4.50 1.19
CA CYS A 8 10.39 5.38 0.28
C CYS A 8 9.47 6.48 -0.26
N ARG A 9 10.05 7.55 -0.82
CA ARG A 9 9.33 8.72 -1.33
C ARG A 9 8.19 8.35 -2.29
N GLN A 10 8.40 7.37 -3.17
CA GLN A 10 7.40 6.94 -4.13
C GLN A 10 6.16 6.34 -3.43
N VAL A 11 6.39 5.47 -2.45
CA VAL A 11 5.34 4.85 -1.63
C VAL A 11 4.63 5.91 -0.78
N GLU A 12 5.37 6.88 -0.26
CA GLU A 12 4.81 7.99 0.53
C GLU A 12 3.80 8.82 -0.28
N VAL A 13 4.09 9.11 -1.55
CA VAL A 13 3.17 9.83 -2.44
C VAL A 13 1.86 9.03 -2.59
N SER A 14 1.93 7.75 -2.91
CA SER A 14 0.73 6.90 -3.04
C SER A 14 -0.06 6.79 -1.73
N LEU A 15 0.63 6.71 -0.59
CA LEU A 15 -0.03 6.70 0.71
C LEU A 15 -0.76 8.01 1.02
N ARG A 16 -0.19 9.16 0.64
CA ARG A 16 -0.88 10.46 0.76
C ARG A 16 -2.18 10.49 -0.05
N TRP A 17 -2.17 9.94 -1.26
CA TRP A 17 -3.39 9.81 -2.07
C TRP A 17 -4.44 8.92 -1.40
N ILE A 18 -4.04 7.77 -0.85
CA ILE A 18 -4.93 6.88 -0.10
C ILE A 18 -5.54 7.59 1.12
N PHE A 19 -4.72 8.28 1.90
CA PHE A 19 -5.17 9.01 3.09
C PHE A 19 -6.15 10.12 2.72
N ASN A 20 -5.85 10.87 1.64
CA ASN A 20 -6.76 11.87 1.12
C ASN A 20 -8.10 11.26 0.67
N TRP A 21 -8.06 10.10 -0.01
CA TRP A 21 -9.27 9.40 -0.44
C TRP A 21 -10.13 8.93 0.74
N CYS A 22 -9.50 8.48 1.83
CA CYS A 22 -10.18 8.11 3.07
C CYS A 22 -10.54 9.29 3.97
N SER A 23 -10.28 10.54 3.56
CA SER A 23 -10.44 11.75 4.39
C SER A 23 -9.70 11.68 5.74
N ILE A 24 -8.53 11.04 5.74
CA ILE A 24 -7.68 10.86 6.92
C ILE A 24 -6.55 11.90 6.86
N PRO A 25 -6.28 12.63 7.95
CA PRO A 25 -5.15 13.55 7.99
C PRO A 25 -3.84 12.78 7.81
N TRP A 26 -3.01 13.27 6.89
CA TRP A 26 -1.71 12.68 6.63
C TRP A 26 -0.79 12.79 7.85
N LYS A 27 -0.09 11.70 8.16
CA LYS A 27 1.00 11.65 9.13
C LYS A 27 2.23 11.08 8.45
N ASN A 28 3.42 11.62 8.75
CA ASN A 28 4.64 11.07 8.20
C ASN A 28 4.96 9.72 8.87
N PHE A 29 5.15 8.69 8.05
CA PHE A 29 5.52 7.35 8.49
C PHE A 29 6.86 6.96 7.85
N ASN A 30 7.82 6.56 8.68
CA ASN A 30 9.13 6.08 8.19
C ASN A 30 9.15 4.56 7.97
N LEU A 31 8.26 3.84 8.66
CA LEU A 31 8.20 2.37 8.67
C LEU A 31 6.77 1.91 8.37
N VAL A 32 6.66 0.84 7.57
CA VAL A 32 5.39 0.18 7.28
C VAL A 32 4.72 -0.32 8.57
N GLY A 33 5.49 -0.81 9.55
CA GLY A 33 4.94 -1.20 10.85
C GLY A 33 4.20 -0.07 11.57
N GLY A 34 4.74 1.16 11.53
CA GLY A 34 4.10 2.33 12.13
C GLY A 34 2.82 2.75 11.41
N LEU A 35 2.80 2.61 10.08
CA LEU A 35 1.61 2.86 9.26
C LEU A 35 0.48 1.87 9.58
N VAL A 36 0.79 0.57 9.65
CA VAL A 36 -0.20 -0.48 9.96
C VAL A 36 -0.70 -0.34 11.40
N HIS A 37 0.19 -0.04 12.35
CA HIS A 37 -0.21 0.21 13.73
C HIS A 37 -1.16 1.41 13.83
N PHE A 38 -0.84 2.52 13.15
CA PHE A 38 -1.73 3.68 13.09
C PHE A 38 -3.11 3.29 12.57
N ALA A 39 -3.17 2.57 11.45
CA ALA A 39 -4.44 2.13 10.88
C ALA A 39 -5.23 1.19 11.80
N ALA A 40 -4.56 0.32 12.56
CA ALA A 40 -5.19 -0.55 13.55
C ALA A 40 -5.77 0.22 14.76
N THR A 41 -5.27 1.44 14.99
CA THR A 41 -5.76 2.34 16.04
C THR A 41 -6.63 3.48 15.50
N TRP A 42 -6.80 3.57 14.18
CA TRP A 42 -7.51 4.67 13.54
C TRP A 42 -9.03 4.45 13.53
N GLY A 43 -9.76 5.53 13.82
CA GLY A 43 -11.22 5.57 13.80
C GLY A 43 -11.85 5.02 15.09
N ASN A 44 -13.02 5.56 15.44
CA ASN A 44 -13.83 5.04 16.55
C ASN A 44 -14.69 3.83 16.12
N CYS A 45 -14.88 3.65 14.80
CA CYS A 45 -15.71 2.60 14.24
C CYS A 45 -14.88 1.42 13.72
N LEU A 46 -15.25 0.21 14.14
CA LEU A 46 -14.62 -1.04 13.69
C LEU A 46 -14.69 -1.24 12.17
N LYS A 47 -15.75 -0.75 11.52
CA LYS A 47 -15.96 -0.91 10.07
C LYS A 47 -14.95 -0.10 9.27
N GLU A 48 -14.79 1.18 9.60
CA GLU A 48 -13.83 2.08 8.96
C GLU A 48 -12.40 1.57 9.13
N ARG A 49 -12.07 1.12 10.34
CA ARG A 49 -10.79 0.50 10.64
C ARG A 49 -10.50 -0.71 9.73
N LYS A 50 -11.46 -1.62 9.58
CA LYS A 50 -11.30 -2.80 8.72
C LYS A 50 -11.08 -2.42 7.26
N ILE A 51 -11.81 -1.42 6.76
CA ILE A 51 -11.67 -0.93 5.38
C ILE A 51 -10.28 -0.31 5.18
N LEU A 52 -9.85 0.58 6.08
CA LEU A 52 -8.52 1.19 5.98
C LEU A 52 -7.41 0.15 6.02
N LEU A 53 -7.50 -0.84 6.92
CA LEU A 53 -6.53 -1.93 6.98
C LEU A 53 -6.52 -2.74 5.68
N ALA A 54 -7.69 -3.08 5.12
CA ALA A 54 -7.77 -3.80 3.85
C ALA A 54 -7.10 -3.03 2.70
N ILE A 55 -7.37 -1.73 2.61
CA ILE A 55 -6.74 -0.83 1.63
C ILE A 55 -5.22 -0.83 1.79
N LEU A 56 -4.71 -0.67 3.02
CA LEU A 56 -3.28 -0.60 3.28
C LEU A 56 -2.58 -1.94 3.04
N TYR A 57 -3.16 -3.05 3.49
CA TYR A 57 -2.58 -4.37 3.27
C TYR A 57 -2.51 -4.72 1.79
N GLY A 58 -3.57 -4.42 1.05
CA GLY A 58 -3.54 -4.67 -0.38
C GLY A 58 -2.55 -3.73 -1.11
N PHE A 59 -2.42 -2.48 -0.69
CA PHE A 59 -1.41 -1.57 -1.26
C PHE A 59 0.01 -2.09 -0.99
N LEU A 60 0.28 -2.56 0.23
CA LEU A 60 1.55 -3.19 0.59
C LEU A 60 1.79 -4.47 -0.20
N TRP A 61 0.74 -5.25 -0.46
CA TRP A 61 0.80 -6.42 -1.33
C TRP A 61 1.21 -6.05 -2.76
N CYS A 62 0.63 -4.99 -3.34
CA CYS A 62 1.02 -4.50 -4.67
C CYS A 62 2.51 -4.11 -4.71
N ILE A 63 3.02 -3.42 -3.68
CA ILE A 63 4.44 -3.06 -3.59
C ILE A 63 5.32 -4.31 -3.48
N TRP A 64 4.93 -5.25 -2.62
CA TRP A 64 5.67 -6.49 -2.44
C TRP A 64 5.71 -7.29 -3.75
N LYS A 65 4.56 -7.40 -4.44
CA LYS A 65 4.46 -8.05 -5.73
C LYS A 65 5.35 -7.38 -6.77
N GLU A 66 5.28 -6.05 -6.91
CA GLU A 66 6.14 -5.30 -7.85
C GLU A 66 7.62 -5.50 -7.56
N LYS A 67 8.03 -5.55 -6.28
CA LYS A 67 9.42 -5.86 -5.92
C LYS A 67 9.84 -7.26 -6.35
N ASN A 68 9.00 -8.26 -6.14
CA ASN A 68 9.32 -9.63 -6.52
C ASN A 68 9.26 -9.83 -8.04
N ASP A 69 8.29 -9.23 -8.72
CA ASP A 69 8.20 -9.24 -10.18
C ASP A 69 9.43 -8.55 -10.81
N ASN A 70 9.96 -7.48 -10.19
CA ASN A 70 11.22 -6.86 -10.62
C ASN A 70 12.44 -7.75 -10.37
N ILE A 71 12.49 -8.51 -9.27
CA ILE A 71 13.55 -9.49 -9.00
C ILE A 71 13.50 -10.62 -10.04
N ILE A 72 12.30 -11.09 -10.40
CA ILE A 72 12.10 -12.12 -11.42
C ILE A 72 12.39 -11.56 -12.83
N SER A 73 12.04 -10.31 -13.10
CA SER A 73 12.36 -9.60 -14.34
C SER A 73 13.86 -9.35 -14.52
N SER A 74 14.64 -9.20 -13.45
CA SER A 74 16.10 -9.11 -13.57
C SER A 74 16.75 -10.41 -14.11
N TYR A 75 16.02 -11.53 -14.11
CA TYR A 75 16.37 -12.77 -14.82
C TYR A 75 15.84 -12.84 -16.26
N HIS A 76 14.80 -12.07 -16.59
CA HIS A 76 14.20 -12.02 -17.93
C HIS A 76 14.25 -10.59 -18.46
N HIS A 77 15.39 -10.27 -19.06
CA HIS A 77 15.60 -9.04 -19.82
C HIS A 77 14.42 -8.80 -20.78
N SER A 78 13.89 -7.57 -20.74
CA SER A 78 12.89 -6.97 -21.64
C SER A 78 11.47 -7.58 -21.62
N ILE A 79 10.50 -6.87 -21.03
CA ILE A 79 9.28 -6.34 -21.69
C ILE A 79 8.24 -5.85 -20.65
N SER A 80 7.82 -4.59 -20.85
CA SER A 80 6.57 -3.94 -20.40
C SER A 80 6.51 -3.30 -19.00
N TYR A 81 6.71 -1.98 -19.03
CA TYR A 81 6.57 -1.02 -17.95
C TYR A 81 5.10 -0.72 -17.59
N TYR A 82 4.86 -0.52 -16.28
CA TYR A 82 3.82 0.31 -15.66
C TYR A 82 2.41 0.28 -16.29
N LYS A 83 1.66 -0.83 -16.14
CA LYS A 83 0.19 -0.82 -16.32
C LYS A 83 -0.60 -1.67 -15.31
N GLY A 84 0.04 -2.43 -14.43
CA GLY A 84 -0.63 -3.54 -13.73
C GLY A 84 -1.09 -3.30 -12.28
N CYS A 85 -0.57 -2.29 -11.56
CA CYS A 85 -0.71 -2.28 -10.10
C CYS A 85 -1.80 -1.35 -9.54
N ILE A 86 -2.28 -0.37 -10.32
CA ILE A 86 -3.39 0.53 -9.91
C ILE A 86 -4.76 -0.12 -10.18
N PHE A 87 -4.86 -0.96 -11.22
CA PHE A 87 -6.13 -1.53 -11.67
C PHE A 87 -6.71 -2.66 -10.80
N PRO A 88 -5.94 -3.60 -10.21
CA PRO A 88 -6.55 -4.67 -9.42
C PRO A 88 -7.04 -4.17 -8.05
N PHE A 89 -6.57 -3.00 -7.60
CA PHE A 89 -6.92 -2.48 -6.29
C PHE A 89 -8.36 -1.98 -6.19
N THR A 90 -8.85 -1.36 -7.26
CA THR A 90 -10.24 -0.92 -7.33
C THR A 90 -11.19 -2.11 -7.51
N THR A 91 -10.80 -3.13 -8.28
CA THR A 91 -11.64 -4.33 -8.46
C THR A 91 -11.76 -5.16 -7.17
N PHE A 92 -10.72 -5.20 -6.33
CA PHE A 92 -10.74 -5.98 -5.08
C PHE A 92 -11.55 -5.33 -3.94
N ILE A 93 -11.78 -4.02 -4.00
CA ILE A 93 -12.57 -3.29 -2.98
C ILE A 93 -14.06 -3.22 -3.35
N PHE A 94 -14.38 -3.25 -4.65
CA PHE A 94 -15.74 -3.08 -5.16
C PHE A 94 -16.35 -4.34 -5.80
N GLY A 95 -15.67 -5.50 -5.68
CA GLY A 95 -16.15 -6.81 -6.14
C GLY A 95 -16.88 -7.59 -5.05
#